data_AF-A0A345WLA9-F1
#
_entry.id   AF-A0A345WLA9-F1
#
_cell.length_a   1.000
_cell.length_b   1.000
_cell.length_c   1.000
_cell.angle_alpha   90.00
_cell.angle_beta   90.00
_cell.angle_gamma   90.00
#
_symmetry.space_group_name_H-M   'P 1'
#
loop_
_entity.id
_entity.type
_entity.pdbx_description
1 polymer ?
#
loop_
_entity_poly.entity_id
_entity_poly.type
_entity_poly.pdbx_seq_one_letter_code
_entity_poly.pdbx_strand_id
1 'polypeptide(L)'
;MGDARRGAWRLIGHDALLIRREATAALATWHDRAIAAMLMIAVLAFARDGLLAVPAGRAWWIGGAMAAFAGIATARGLVARLARHGVDGLLAADALNPAVRRGFLLRCHAGFLAMGVVIGLLLRPHIVPVLALTYLATAGIATAMGEARGLALPGGPAADRWLRAAQRRVAVGLAGAAIIFCVTLVDGTQDESARIATTAVASLAVAAVLTRVDATAVRFLAMAGHGLPGIALRLAPAALTFSLLAPLAVSMSAGLRAGGVTAAAVAAMLLFMALRIQACRLLGRRQADVVVTVALAIIASAAMISPVAAALVAIGIFWRLSRRARARLWVVA
;
A
#
# COMPACT_ATOMS: atom_id res chain seq x y z
N MET A 1 -14.31 -36.04 -5.27
CA MET A 1 -13.49 -35.06 -4.49
C MET A 1 -12.03 -34.95 -4.95
N GLY A 2 -11.44 -35.96 -5.61
CA GLY A 2 -10.03 -35.93 -6.03
C GLY A 2 -9.70 -34.85 -7.08
N ASP A 3 -10.56 -34.65 -8.06
CA ASP A 3 -10.28 -33.71 -9.18
C ASP A 3 -10.30 -32.25 -8.75
N ALA A 4 -11.23 -31.87 -7.86
CA ALA A 4 -11.28 -30.51 -7.30
C ALA A 4 -10.02 -30.17 -6.49
N ARG A 5 -9.48 -31.16 -5.74
CA ARG A 5 -8.21 -30.99 -5.02
C ARG A 5 -7.04 -30.85 -5.97
N ARG A 6 -6.96 -31.71 -7.00
CA ARG A 6 -5.90 -31.67 -8.02
C ARG A 6 -5.89 -30.33 -8.77
N GLY A 7 -7.05 -29.85 -9.22
CA GLY A 7 -7.19 -28.56 -9.89
C GLY A 7 -6.72 -27.39 -9.02
N ALA A 8 -7.08 -27.37 -7.74
CA ALA A 8 -6.66 -26.30 -6.82
C ALA A 8 -5.13 -26.29 -6.63
N TRP A 9 -4.50 -27.46 -6.53
CA TRP A 9 -3.05 -27.59 -6.44
C TRP A 9 -2.33 -27.18 -7.72
N ARG A 10 -2.92 -27.41 -8.90
CA ARG A 10 -2.36 -26.92 -10.17
C ARG A 10 -2.32 -25.39 -10.21
N LEU A 11 -3.42 -24.72 -9.82
CA LEU A 11 -3.48 -23.26 -9.72
C LEU A 11 -2.42 -22.71 -8.73
N ILE A 12 -2.35 -23.30 -7.53
CA ILE A 12 -1.34 -22.91 -6.51
C ILE A 12 0.07 -23.16 -7.02
N GLY A 13 0.33 -24.31 -7.64
CA GLY A 13 1.63 -24.67 -8.16
C GLY A 13 2.11 -23.71 -9.26
N HIS A 14 1.22 -23.31 -10.16
CA HIS A 14 1.53 -22.33 -11.18
C HIS A 14 1.90 -20.96 -10.57
N ASP A 15 1.12 -20.50 -9.59
CA ASP A 15 1.40 -19.25 -8.88
C ASP A 15 2.71 -19.32 -8.07
N ALA A 16 2.96 -20.44 -7.39
CA ALA A 16 4.19 -20.67 -6.65
C ALA A 16 5.42 -20.65 -7.58
N LEU A 17 5.32 -21.22 -8.78
CA LEU A 17 6.40 -21.17 -9.77
C LEU A 17 6.67 -19.74 -10.24
N LEU A 18 5.63 -18.95 -10.49
CA LEU A 18 5.76 -17.55 -10.90
C LEU A 18 6.38 -16.70 -9.79
N ILE A 19 5.88 -16.84 -8.56
CA ILE A 19 6.43 -16.16 -7.38
C ILE A 19 7.89 -16.57 -7.16
N ARG A 20 8.21 -17.87 -7.25
CA ARG A 20 9.57 -18.37 -7.08
C ARG A 20 10.50 -17.77 -8.13
N ARG A 21 10.10 -17.74 -9.41
CA ARG A 21 10.90 -17.13 -10.48
C ARG A 21 11.14 -15.64 -10.25
N GLU A 22 10.08 -14.89 -9.91
CA GLU A 22 10.19 -13.47 -9.58
C GLU A 22 11.10 -13.25 -8.36
N ALA A 23 10.97 -14.07 -7.31
CA ALA A 23 11.79 -13.98 -6.10
C ALA A 23 13.26 -14.35 -6.37
N THR A 24 13.53 -15.40 -7.13
CA THR A 24 14.91 -15.79 -7.49
C THR A 24 15.57 -14.74 -8.38
N ALA A 25 14.80 -14.08 -9.25
CA ALA A 25 15.31 -12.98 -10.07
C ALA A 25 15.58 -11.73 -9.21
N ALA A 26 14.70 -11.42 -8.25
CA ALA A 26 14.86 -10.29 -7.35
C ALA A 26 15.95 -10.49 -6.30
N LEU A 27 16.23 -11.74 -5.93
CA LEU A 27 17.21 -12.15 -4.91
C LEU A 27 18.32 -13.00 -5.54
N ALA A 28 18.73 -12.64 -6.75
CA ALA A 28 19.71 -13.40 -7.52
C ALA A 28 21.06 -13.42 -6.83
N THR A 29 21.48 -12.29 -6.24
CA THR A 29 22.77 -12.19 -5.55
C THR A 29 22.65 -12.48 -4.06
N TRP A 30 23.73 -12.98 -3.44
CA TRP A 30 23.77 -13.21 -1.99
C TRP A 30 23.62 -11.92 -1.19
N HIS A 31 24.11 -10.79 -1.73
CA HIS A 31 23.93 -9.47 -1.14
C HIS A 31 22.46 -9.06 -1.08
N ASP A 32 21.69 -9.28 -2.16
CA ASP A 32 20.26 -8.97 -2.19
C ASP A 32 19.49 -9.79 -1.13
N ARG A 33 19.86 -11.07 -0.96
CA ARG A 33 19.31 -11.94 0.08
C ARG A 33 19.64 -11.46 1.48
N ALA A 34 20.89 -11.09 1.74
CA ALA A 34 21.34 -10.59 3.03
C ALA A 34 20.63 -9.26 3.38
N ILE A 35 20.52 -8.33 2.42
CA ILE A 35 19.80 -7.07 2.59
C ILE A 35 18.33 -7.34 2.87
N ALA A 36 17.66 -8.20 2.11
CA ALA A 36 16.26 -8.54 2.33
C ALA A 36 16.02 -9.16 3.71
N ALA A 37 16.89 -10.07 4.14
CA ALA A 37 16.82 -10.68 5.46
C ALA A 37 17.04 -9.65 6.59
N MET A 38 18.07 -8.80 6.48
CA MET A 38 18.32 -7.74 7.46
C MET A 38 17.15 -6.75 7.55
N LEU A 39 16.58 -6.34 6.41
CA LEU A 39 15.41 -5.47 6.38
C LEU A 39 14.19 -6.13 7.02
N MET A 40 13.94 -7.41 6.75
CA MET A 40 12.83 -8.14 7.35
C MET A 40 13.00 -8.21 8.88
N ILE A 41 14.20 -8.54 9.37
CA ILE A 41 14.51 -8.58 10.80
C ILE A 41 14.33 -7.21 11.43
N ALA A 42 14.86 -6.15 10.80
CA ALA A 42 14.74 -4.78 11.29
C ALA A 42 13.26 -4.33 11.38
N VAL A 43 12.46 -4.60 10.34
CA VAL A 43 11.03 -4.27 10.33
C VAL A 43 10.27 -5.03 11.43
N LEU A 44 10.56 -6.33 11.62
CA LEU A 44 9.93 -7.12 12.67
C LEU A 44 10.34 -6.66 14.08
N ALA A 45 11.63 -6.38 14.29
CA ALA A 45 12.12 -5.86 15.57
C ALA A 45 11.46 -4.51 15.90
N PHE A 46 11.37 -3.63 14.91
CA PHE A 46 10.78 -2.31 15.08
C PHE A 46 9.28 -2.38 15.37
N ALA A 47 8.55 -3.18 14.59
CA ALA A 47 7.12 -3.40 14.80
C ALA A 47 6.85 -4.03 16.18
N ARG A 48 7.71 -4.95 16.62
CA ARG A 48 7.62 -5.56 17.96
C ARG A 48 7.82 -4.52 19.05
N ASP A 49 8.89 -3.74 18.99
CA ASP A 49 9.20 -2.73 20.02
C ASP A 49 8.09 -1.66 20.10
N GLY A 50 7.65 -1.16 18.94
CA GLY A 50 6.53 -0.21 18.87
C GLY A 50 5.21 -0.77 19.42
N LEU A 51 4.92 -2.05 19.19
CA LEU A 51 3.72 -2.69 19.74
C LEU A 51 3.84 -3.02 21.23
N LEU A 52 5.05 -3.21 21.76
CA LEU A 52 5.30 -3.40 23.20
C LEU A 52 5.15 -2.09 23.98
N ALA A 53 5.54 -0.96 23.39
CA ALA A 53 5.41 0.37 23.97
C ALA A 53 3.94 0.87 24.09
N VAL A 54 3.00 0.20 23.41
CA VAL A 54 1.59 0.61 23.34
C VAL A 54 0.72 -0.22 24.32
N PRO A 55 -0.25 0.39 25.03
CA PRO A 55 -1.18 -0.35 25.88
C PRO A 55 -1.91 -1.47 25.14
N ALA A 56 -2.19 -2.59 25.82
CA ALA A 56 -2.72 -3.81 25.20
C ALA A 56 -3.99 -3.55 24.36
N GLY A 57 -4.94 -2.76 24.87
CA GLY A 57 -6.16 -2.42 24.14
C GLY A 57 -5.90 -1.66 22.83
N ARG A 58 -4.93 -0.75 22.79
CA ARG A 58 -4.57 -0.03 21.57
C ARG A 58 -3.81 -0.93 20.58
N ALA A 59 -2.98 -1.86 21.09
CA ALA A 59 -2.33 -2.88 20.26
C ALA A 59 -3.34 -3.82 19.58
N TRP A 60 -4.45 -4.15 20.24
CA TRP A 60 -5.56 -4.92 19.64
C TRP A 60 -6.18 -4.19 18.44
N TRP A 61 -6.48 -2.90 18.59
CA TRP A 61 -7.04 -2.10 17.50
C TRP A 61 -6.07 -1.96 16.32
N ILE A 62 -4.78 -1.74 16.59
CA ILE A 62 -3.76 -1.67 15.53
C ILE A 62 -3.66 -3.02 14.81
N GLY A 63 -3.54 -4.12 15.55
CA GLY A 63 -3.47 -5.47 14.99
C GLY A 63 -4.72 -5.83 14.17
N GLY A 64 -5.91 -5.51 14.70
CA GLY A 64 -7.19 -5.70 14.02
C GLY A 64 -7.29 -4.87 12.74
N ALA A 65 -6.92 -3.60 12.76
CA ALA A 65 -6.93 -2.75 11.57
C ALA A 65 -5.97 -3.29 10.48
N MET A 66 -4.73 -3.65 10.85
CA MET A 66 -3.78 -4.26 9.92
C MET A 66 -4.32 -5.56 9.32
N ALA A 67 -4.91 -6.42 10.15
CA ALA A 67 -5.53 -7.66 9.73
C ALA A 67 -6.73 -7.44 8.79
N ALA A 68 -7.55 -6.42 9.08
CA ALA A 68 -8.68 -6.02 8.27
C ALA A 68 -8.23 -5.64 6.85
N PHE A 69 -7.24 -4.75 6.75
CA PHE A 69 -6.67 -4.34 5.46
C PHE A 69 -6.02 -5.50 4.72
N ALA A 70 -5.26 -6.34 5.41
CA ALA A 70 -4.65 -7.52 4.84
C ALA A 70 -5.72 -8.48 4.28
N GLY A 71 -6.77 -8.78 5.05
CA GLY A 71 -7.88 -9.65 4.62
C GLY A 71 -8.56 -9.16 3.35
N ILE A 72 -8.92 -7.87 3.30
CA ILE A 72 -9.52 -7.24 2.12
C ILE A 72 -8.57 -7.29 0.92
N ALA A 73 -7.31 -6.90 1.11
CA ALA A 73 -6.32 -6.84 0.04
C ALA A 73 -6.04 -8.23 -0.54
N THR A 74 -5.85 -9.23 0.33
CA THR A 74 -5.63 -10.62 -0.07
C THR A 74 -6.84 -11.17 -0.82
N ALA A 75 -8.06 -11.00 -0.30
CA ALA A 75 -9.28 -11.49 -0.96
C ALA A 75 -9.42 -10.89 -2.37
N ARG A 76 -9.25 -9.57 -2.50
CA ARG A 76 -9.29 -8.89 -3.81
C ARG A 76 -8.19 -9.38 -4.75
N GLY A 77 -6.98 -9.57 -4.23
CA GLY A 77 -5.84 -10.08 -4.99
C GLY A 77 -6.08 -11.49 -5.53
N LEU A 78 -6.62 -12.39 -4.69
CA LEU A 78 -6.94 -13.77 -5.05
C LEU A 78 -8.09 -13.86 -6.05
N VAL A 79 -9.16 -13.07 -5.86
CA VAL A 79 -10.28 -13.00 -6.83
C VAL A 79 -9.79 -12.49 -8.19
N ALA A 80 -8.98 -11.42 -8.21
CA ALA A 80 -8.40 -10.91 -9.45
C ALA A 80 -7.38 -11.86 -10.09
N ARG A 81 -6.74 -12.72 -9.30
CA ARG A 81 -5.83 -13.76 -9.80
C ARG A 81 -6.60 -14.90 -10.45
N LEU A 82 -7.65 -15.40 -9.80
CA LEU A 82 -8.58 -16.38 -10.38
C LEU A 82 -9.20 -15.90 -11.69
N ALA A 83 -9.62 -14.63 -11.75
CA ALA A 83 -10.16 -14.05 -12.98
C ALA A 83 -9.15 -14.10 -14.13
N ARG A 84 -7.85 -13.87 -13.86
CA ARG A 84 -6.80 -13.99 -14.88
C ARG A 84 -6.57 -15.42 -15.34
N HIS A 85 -6.57 -16.39 -14.42
CA HIS A 85 -6.49 -17.80 -14.79
C HIS A 85 -7.64 -18.25 -15.69
N GLY A 86 -8.83 -17.64 -15.53
CA GLY A 86 -9.97 -17.86 -16.42
C GLY A 86 -9.76 -17.34 -17.86
N VAL A 87 -8.89 -16.35 -18.06
CA VAL A 87 -8.61 -15.74 -19.38
C VAL A 87 -7.37 -16.33 -20.05
N ASP A 88 -6.36 -16.77 -19.28
CA ASP A 88 -5.06 -17.24 -19.79
C ASP A 88 -5.09 -18.63 -20.48
N GLY A 89 -6.27 -19.24 -20.68
CA GLY A 89 -6.51 -20.46 -21.46
C GLY A 89 -6.01 -21.77 -20.84
N LEU A 90 -4.76 -21.82 -20.39
CA LEU A 90 -4.07 -23.03 -19.90
C LEU A 90 -4.61 -23.54 -18.54
N LEU A 91 -5.18 -22.64 -17.73
CA LEU A 91 -5.77 -22.94 -16.42
C LEU A 91 -7.26 -22.59 -16.36
N ALA A 92 -7.87 -22.24 -17.50
CA ALA A 92 -9.22 -21.69 -17.55
C ALA A 92 -10.26 -22.71 -17.05
N ALA A 93 -10.15 -23.97 -17.47
CA ALA A 93 -11.06 -25.04 -17.04
C ALA A 93 -11.06 -25.24 -15.52
N ASP A 94 -9.88 -25.16 -14.88
CA ASP A 94 -9.74 -25.24 -13.43
C ASP A 94 -10.26 -23.96 -12.74
N ALA A 95 -9.96 -22.80 -13.31
CA ALA A 95 -10.34 -21.49 -12.76
C ALA A 95 -11.84 -21.20 -12.87
N LEU A 96 -12.56 -21.83 -13.80
CA LEU A 96 -14.01 -21.70 -13.96
C LEU A 96 -14.79 -22.69 -13.09
N ASN A 97 -14.17 -23.79 -12.64
CA ASN A 97 -14.84 -24.77 -11.80
C ASN A 97 -15.04 -24.25 -10.36
N PRO A 98 -16.28 -24.13 -9.86
CA PRO A 98 -16.56 -23.52 -8.56
C PRO A 98 -15.96 -24.29 -7.37
N ALA A 99 -15.87 -25.62 -7.46
CA ALA A 99 -15.27 -26.42 -6.40
C ALA A 99 -13.75 -26.23 -6.33
N VAL A 100 -13.09 -26.13 -7.49
CA VAL A 100 -11.66 -25.82 -7.60
C VAL A 100 -11.36 -24.41 -7.10
N ARG A 101 -12.16 -23.41 -7.50
CA ARG A 101 -12.05 -22.01 -7.04
C ARG A 101 -12.11 -21.89 -5.52
N ARG A 102 -13.13 -22.47 -4.89
CA ARG A 102 -13.27 -22.47 -3.42
C ARG A 102 -12.09 -23.16 -2.76
N GLY A 103 -11.64 -24.29 -3.32
CA GLY A 103 -10.47 -25.03 -2.84
C GLY A 103 -9.17 -24.23 -2.95
N PHE A 104 -8.99 -23.45 -4.02
CA PHE A 104 -7.86 -22.54 -4.19
C PHE A 104 -7.90 -21.40 -3.16
N LEU A 105 -9.03 -20.68 -3.08
CA LEU A 105 -9.20 -19.55 -2.16
C LEU A 105 -8.96 -19.95 -0.70
N LEU A 106 -9.56 -21.06 -0.26
CA LEU A 106 -9.43 -21.52 1.12
C LEU A 106 -7.99 -21.84 1.48
N ARG A 107 -7.24 -22.49 0.58
CA ARG A 107 -5.81 -22.81 0.81
C ARG A 107 -4.93 -21.57 0.80
N CYS A 108 -5.17 -20.65 -0.12
CA CYS A 108 -4.43 -19.39 -0.15
C CYS A 108 -4.68 -18.56 1.12
N HIS A 109 -5.94 -18.40 1.52
CA HIS A 109 -6.28 -17.72 2.78
C HIS A 109 -5.70 -18.42 4.00
N ALA A 110 -5.70 -19.76 4.04
CA ALA A 110 -5.04 -20.51 5.10
C ALA A 110 -3.53 -20.23 5.16
N GLY A 111 -2.85 -20.15 4.01
CA GLY A 111 -1.43 -19.79 3.95
C GLY A 111 -1.15 -18.36 4.44
N PHE A 112 -1.94 -17.38 4.02
CA PHE A 112 -1.82 -16.00 4.49
C PHE A 112 -2.15 -15.85 5.97
N LEU A 113 -3.17 -16.57 6.46
CA LEU A 113 -3.53 -16.59 7.87
C LEU A 113 -2.39 -17.20 8.71
N ALA A 114 -1.83 -18.34 8.29
CA ALA A 114 -0.70 -18.95 8.97
C ALA A 114 0.50 -18.00 9.07
N MET A 115 0.82 -17.31 7.97
CA MET A 115 1.85 -16.27 7.97
C MET A 115 1.52 -15.13 8.96
N GLY A 116 0.27 -14.64 8.94
CA GLY A 116 -0.20 -13.60 9.86
C GLY A 116 -0.14 -14.01 11.34
N VAL A 117 -0.44 -15.29 11.64
CA VAL A 117 -0.33 -15.86 12.99
C VAL A 117 1.13 -15.90 13.44
N VAL A 118 2.05 -16.38 12.58
CA VAL A 118 3.49 -16.38 12.90
C VAL A 118 3.99 -14.96 13.16
N ILE A 119 3.64 -14.00 12.30
CA ILE A 119 4.00 -12.59 12.51
C ILE A 119 3.39 -12.07 13.82
N GLY A 120 2.10 -12.33 14.08
CA GLY A 120 1.43 -11.92 15.31
C GLY A 120 2.07 -12.48 16.59
N LEU A 121 2.52 -13.74 16.55
CA LEU A 121 3.27 -14.37 17.64
C LEU A 121 4.63 -13.70 17.88
N LEU A 122 5.34 -13.34 16.81
CA LEU A 122 6.62 -12.62 16.89
C LEU A 122 6.47 -11.20 17.41
N LEU A 123 5.38 -10.52 17.03
CA LEU A 123 5.12 -9.13 17.43
C LEU A 123 4.58 -9.06 18.86
N ARG A 124 3.45 -9.71 19.15
CA ARG A 124 2.85 -9.74 20.49
C ARG A 124 1.75 -10.81 20.58
N PRO A 125 1.98 -11.98 21.21
CA PRO A 125 1.09 -13.15 21.12
C PRO A 125 -0.40 -12.89 21.37
N HIS A 126 -0.73 -12.01 22.32
CA HIS A 126 -2.11 -11.67 22.66
C HIS A 126 -2.94 -11.00 21.52
N ILE A 127 -2.32 -10.50 20.44
CA ILE A 127 -3.05 -9.91 19.30
C ILE A 127 -3.54 -10.96 18.31
N VAL A 128 -2.99 -12.18 18.37
CA VAL A 128 -3.25 -13.25 17.39
C VAL A 128 -4.74 -13.57 17.23
N PRO A 129 -5.56 -13.68 18.31
CA PRO A 129 -6.98 -13.96 18.17
C PRO A 129 -7.71 -12.87 17.38
N VAL A 130 -7.46 -11.60 17.71
CA VAL A 130 -8.06 -10.45 17.02
C VAL A 130 -7.60 -10.41 15.56
N LEU A 131 -6.30 -10.56 15.32
CA LEU A 131 -5.73 -10.59 13.96
C LEU A 131 -6.38 -11.68 13.11
N ALA A 132 -6.49 -12.91 13.64
CA ALA A 132 -7.07 -14.02 12.92
C ALA A 132 -8.56 -13.81 12.62
N LEU A 133 -9.34 -13.41 13.63
CA LEU A 133 -10.78 -13.16 13.49
C LEU A 133 -11.07 -12.02 12.52
N THR A 134 -10.37 -10.89 12.67
CA THR A 134 -10.57 -9.73 11.80
C THR A 134 -10.14 -10.03 10.37
N TYR A 135 -9.02 -10.74 10.17
CA TYR A 135 -8.58 -11.18 8.84
C TYR A 135 -9.64 -12.06 8.17
N LEU A 136 -10.13 -13.10 8.87
CA LEU A 136 -11.12 -14.04 8.32
C LEU A 136 -12.44 -13.33 8.01
N ALA A 137 -12.92 -12.47 8.90
CA ALA A 137 -14.15 -11.71 8.71
C ALA A 137 -14.04 -10.82 7.45
N THR A 138 -12.99 -10.01 7.33
CA THR A 138 -12.88 -9.09 6.20
C THR A 138 -12.52 -9.78 4.89
N ALA A 139 -11.72 -10.86 4.92
CA ALA A 139 -11.45 -11.70 3.77
C ALA A 139 -12.73 -12.38 3.26
N GLY A 140 -13.54 -12.92 4.18
CA GLY A 140 -14.83 -13.54 3.87
C GLY A 140 -15.80 -12.55 3.23
N ILE A 141 -16.00 -11.38 3.86
CA ILE A 141 -16.85 -10.30 3.32
C ILE A 141 -16.37 -9.88 1.94
N ALA A 142 -15.07 -9.60 1.76
CA ALA A 142 -14.53 -9.15 0.49
C ALA A 142 -14.64 -10.21 -0.63
N THR A 143 -14.45 -11.48 -0.28
CA THR A 143 -14.61 -12.61 -1.22
C THR A 143 -16.08 -12.78 -1.61
N ALA A 144 -16.99 -12.80 -0.64
CA ALA A 144 -18.43 -12.91 -0.88
C ALA A 144 -18.95 -11.76 -1.74
N MET A 145 -18.54 -10.52 -1.45
CA MET A 145 -18.89 -9.36 -2.29
C MET A 145 -18.31 -9.47 -3.70
N GLY A 146 -17.12 -10.08 -3.85
CA GLY A 146 -16.49 -10.30 -5.15
C GLY A 146 -17.18 -11.38 -5.98
N GLU A 147 -17.66 -12.45 -5.34
CA GLU A 147 -18.41 -13.54 -5.98
C GLU A 147 -19.85 -13.14 -6.31
N ALA A 148 -20.56 -12.51 -5.37
CA ALA A 148 -21.97 -12.16 -5.53
C ALA A 148 -22.24 -11.14 -6.64
N ARG A 149 -21.25 -10.30 -6.97
CA ARG A 149 -21.50 -9.19 -7.90
C ARG A 149 -21.23 -9.47 -9.36
N GLY A 150 -20.37 -10.43 -9.76
CA GLY A 150 -19.98 -10.62 -11.18
C GLY A 150 -19.42 -9.37 -11.92
N LEU A 151 -19.50 -8.19 -11.32
CA LEU A 151 -19.39 -6.84 -11.88
C LEU A 151 -19.03 -5.90 -10.71
N ALA A 152 -17.90 -5.21 -10.83
CA ALA A 152 -17.57 -4.00 -10.09
C ALA A 152 -17.84 -3.99 -8.56
N LEU A 153 -16.95 -4.66 -7.80
CA LEU A 153 -16.68 -4.25 -6.42
C LEU A 153 -16.35 -2.74 -6.37
N PRO A 154 -16.62 -2.03 -5.25
CA PRO A 154 -16.06 -0.70 -5.03
C PRO A 154 -14.52 -0.81 -5.11
N GLY A 155 -13.96 -0.27 -6.20
CA GLY A 155 -12.55 -0.43 -6.61
C GLY A 155 -12.26 -1.49 -7.68
N GLY A 156 -13.26 -1.91 -8.47
CA GLY A 156 -13.03 -2.45 -9.80
C GLY A 156 -12.39 -1.40 -10.73
N PRO A 157 -11.99 -1.75 -11.97
CA PRO A 157 -11.35 -0.81 -12.89
C PRO A 157 -12.18 0.46 -13.12
N ALA A 158 -13.51 0.39 -13.03
CA ALA A 158 -14.40 1.54 -13.12
C ALA A 158 -14.28 2.52 -11.94
N ALA A 159 -14.29 2.02 -10.70
CA ALA A 159 -14.12 2.86 -9.51
C ALA A 159 -12.68 3.40 -9.39
N ASP A 160 -11.69 2.62 -9.82
CA ASP A 160 -10.29 3.08 -9.90
C ASP A 160 -10.13 4.15 -11.01
N ARG A 161 -10.85 4.01 -12.14
CA ARG A 161 -10.93 5.07 -13.17
C ARG A 161 -11.64 6.32 -12.64
N TRP A 162 -12.75 6.16 -11.92
CA TRP A 162 -13.49 7.28 -11.33
C TRP A 162 -12.64 8.02 -10.30
N LEU A 163 -11.99 7.30 -9.39
CA LEU A 163 -11.11 7.90 -8.39
C LEU A 163 -9.93 8.64 -9.05
N ARG A 164 -9.34 8.06 -10.09
CA ARG A 164 -8.28 8.73 -10.88
C ARG A 164 -8.80 9.95 -11.64
N ALA A 165 -10.03 9.89 -12.16
CA ALA A 165 -10.67 11.05 -12.79
C ALA A 165 -10.96 12.15 -11.76
N ALA A 166 -11.37 11.78 -10.55
CA ALA A 166 -11.61 12.70 -9.44
C ALA A 166 -10.29 13.35 -8.96
N GLN A 167 -9.20 12.58 -8.82
CA GLN A 167 -7.86 13.09 -8.44
C GLN A 167 -7.29 14.14 -9.40
N ARG A 168 -7.76 14.17 -10.65
CA ARG A 168 -7.39 15.19 -11.64
C ARG A 168 -8.12 16.51 -11.45
N ARG A 169 -9.13 16.58 -10.59
CA ARG A 169 -9.91 17.81 -10.33
C ARG A 169 -9.38 18.52 -9.09
N VAL A 170 -8.98 19.78 -9.24
CA VAL A 170 -8.50 20.64 -8.14
C VAL A 170 -9.50 20.70 -6.97
N ALA A 171 -10.80 20.71 -7.29
CA ALA A 171 -11.89 20.72 -6.31
C ALA A 171 -11.84 19.54 -5.32
N VAL A 172 -11.29 18.40 -5.71
CA VAL A 172 -11.18 17.23 -4.83
C VAL A 172 -10.10 17.43 -3.76
N GLY A 173 -9.03 18.18 -4.08
CA GLY A 173 -8.03 18.58 -3.08
C GLY A 173 -8.58 19.60 -2.08
N LEU A 174 -9.41 20.54 -2.56
CA LEU A 174 -10.17 21.46 -1.72
C LEU A 174 -11.13 20.73 -0.78
N ALA A 175 -11.90 19.77 -1.31
CA ALA A 175 -12.80 18.94 -0.51
C ALA A 175 -12.02 18.13 0.54
N GLY A 176 -10.85 17.59 0.18
CA GLY A 176 -9.95 16.93 1.13
C GLY A 176 -9.53 17.86 2.27
N ALA A 177 -9.12 19.09 1.96
CA ALA A 177 -8.72 20.08 2.96
C ALA A 177 -9.89 20.48 3.87
N ALA A 178 -11.09 20.66 3.30
CA ALA A 178 -12.31 20.92 4.05
C ALA A 178 -12.69 19.76 4.98
N ILE A 179 -12.54 18.50 4.53
CA ILE A 179 -12.77 17.31 5.37
C ILE A 179 -11.81 17.33 6.57
N ILE A 180 -10.51 17.55 6.33
CA ILE A 180 -9.53 17.63 7.42
C ILE A 180 -9.89 18.77 8.38
N PHE A 181 -10.24 19.94 7.87
CA PHE A 181 -10.69 21.07 8.68
C PHE A 181 -11.89 20.70 9.56
N CYS A 182 -12.93 20.08 9.00
CA CYS A 182 -14.09 19.61 9.77
C CYS A 182 -13.71 18.57 10.83
N VAL A 183 -12.85 17.60 10.48
CA VAL A 183 -12.34 16.61 11.45
C VAL A 183 -11.61 17.30 12.61
N THR A 184 -10.81 18.31 12.32
CA THR A 184 -10.06 19.06 13.35
C THR A 184 -10.97 19.88 14.28
N LEU A 185 -12.13 20.36 13.78
CA LEU A 185 -13.08 21.15 14.56
C LEU A 185 -13.94 20.28 15.48
N VAL A 186 -14.37 19.11 15.02
CA VAL A 186 -15.23 18.19 15.80
C VAL A 186 -14.48 17.61 17.01
N ASP A 187 -13.15 17.51 16.92
CA ASP A 187 -12.29 16.90 17.94
C ASP A 187 -11.81 17.91 19.02
N GLY A 188 -12.47 19.07 19.14
CA GLY A 188 -12.09 20.15 20.05
C GLY A 188 -12.15 19.82 21.55
N THR A 189 -12.72 18.68 21.93
CA THR A 189 -12.90 18.23 23.32
C THR A 189 -11.83 17.23 23.80
N GLN A 190 -10.92 16.78 22.93
CA GLN A 190 -9.85 15.84 23.27
C GLN A 190 -8.54 16.54 23.67
N ASP A 191 -7.68 15.80 24.38
CA ASP A 191 -6.29 16.17 24.69
C ASP A 191 -5.54 16.62 23.41
N GLU A 192 -4.68 17.65 23.52
CA GLU A 192 -3.97 18.27 22.39
C GLU A 192 -3.16 17.21 21.60
N SER A 193 -2.57 16.26 22.32
CA SER A 193 -1.81 15.14 21.75
C SER A 193 -2.69 14.20 20.92
N ALA A 194 -3.91 13.91 21.40
CA ALA A 194 -4.87 13.07 20.69
C ALA A 194 -5.36 13.76 19.42
N ARG A 195 -5.66 15.06 19.51
CA ARG A 195 -6.06 15.88 18.35
C ARG A 195 -4.97 15.92 17.29
N ILE A 196 -3.71 16.14 17.65
CA ILE A 196 -2.60 16.13 16.68
C ILE A 196 -2.46 14.77 16.00
N ALA A 197 -2.66 13.67 16.73
CA ALA A 197 -2.59 12.33 16.18
C ALA A 197 -3.75 12.04 15.22
N THR A 198 -4.99 12.40 15.57
CA THR A 198 -6.16 12.20 14.70
C THR A 198 -6.04 13.02 13.42
N THR A 199 -5.58 14.28 13.50
CA THR A 199 -5.37 15.12 12.32
C THR A 199 -4.26 14.59 11.42
N ALA A 200 -3.17 14.07 11.99
CA ALA A 200 -2.09 13.45 11.24
C ALA A 200 -2.58 12.19 10.49
N VAL A 201 -3.30 11.31 11.16
CA VAL A 201 -3.84 10.07 10.57
C VAL A 201 -4.86 10.37 9.47
N ALA A 202 -5.78 11.30 9.71
CA ALA A 202 -6.75 11.72 8.72
C ALA A 202 -6.06 12.33 7.49
N SER A 203 -5.06 13.19 7.71
CA SER A 203 -4.30 13.83 6.64
C SER A 203 -3.52 12.81 5.81
N LEU A 204 -2.91 11.81 6.46
CA LEU A 204 -2.25 10.69 5.79
C LEU A 204 -3.25 9.88 4.95
N ALA A 205 -4.44 9.61 5.47
CA ALA A 205 -5.47 8.86 4.75
C ALA A 205 -5.94 9.60 3.49
N VAL A 206 -6.25 10.90 3.61
CA VAL A 206 -6.65 11.76 2.49
C VAL A 206 -5.50 11.87 1.48
N ALA A 207 -4.28 12.17 1.94
CA ALA A 207 -3.11 12.26 1.07
C ALA A 207 -2.82 10.93 0.34
N ALA A 208 -2.94 9.78 1.00
CA ALA A 208 -2.76 8.48 0.38
C ALA A 208 -3.80 8.18 -0.71
N VAL A 209 -5.04 8.67 -0.53
CA VAL A 209 -6.06 8.62 -1.58
C VAL A 209 -5.69 9.55 -2.72
N LEU A 210 -5.21 10.76 -2.47
CA LEU A 210 -4.91 11.75 -3.51
C LEU A 210 -3.61 11.49 -4.28
N THR A 211 -2.67 10.73 -3.70
CA THR A 211 -1.35 10.44 -4.28
C THR A 211 -1.26 9.11 -5.03
N ARG A 212 -2.40 8.52 -5.44
CA ARG A 212 -2.36 7.29 -6.26
C ARG A 212 -1.81 7.60 -7.64
N VAL A 213 -0.86 6.78 -8.08
CA VAL A 213 -0.17 6.94 -9.36
C VAL A 213 -0.48 5.75 -10.26
N ASP A 214 -0.88 6.03 -11.50
CA ASP A 214 -1.03 5.01 -12.53
C ASP A 214 0.31 4.78 -13.25
N ALA A 215 0.86 3.58 -13.10
CA ALA A 215 2.14 3.19 -13.69
C ALA A 215 2.13 3.30 -15.23
N THR A 216 1.01 3.01 -15.89
CA THR A 216 0.93 3.08 -17.36
C THR A 216 0.94 4.53 -17.83
N ALA A 217 0.19 5.41 -17.15
CA ALA A 217 0.16 6.83 -17.47
C ALA A 217 1.51 7.52 -17.19
N VAL A 218 2.19 7.15 -16.10
CA VAL A 218 3.56 7.63 -15.81
C VAL A 218 4.53 7.23 -16.91
N ARG A 219 4.51 5.98 -17.36
CA ARG A 219 5.39 5.52 -18.43
C ARG A 219 5.10 6.25 -19.73
N PHE A 220 3.83 6.41 -20.09
CA PHE A 220 3.44 7.18 -21.28
C PHE A 220 3.95 8.62 -21.23
N LEU A 221 3.72 9.32 -20.12
CA LEU A 221 4.20 10.71 -19.96
C LEU A 221 5.73 10.80 -19.93
N ALA A 222 6.40 9.82 -19.33
CA ALA A 222 7.86 9.77 -19.32
C ALA A 222 8.45 9.49 -20.71
N MET A 223 7.81 8.65 -21.53
CA MET A 223 8.16 8.45 -22.94
C MET A 223 7.88 9.71 -23.77
N ALA A 224 6.81 10.44 -23.45
CA ALA A 224 6.51 11.75 -24.03
C ALA A 224 7.41 12.88 -23.49
N GLY A 225 8.59 12.58 -22.93
CA GLY A 225 9.60 13.56 -22.51
C GLY A 225 9.27 14.33 -21.23
N HIS A 226 8.17 14.03 -20.52
CA HIS A 226 7.83 14.78 -19.32
C HIS A 226 8.73 14.39 -18.13
N GLY A 227 9.29 15.40 -17.47
CA GLY A 227 10.01 15.23 -16.21
C GLY A 227 9.08 14.97 -15.02
N LEU A 228 9.65 14.61 -13.86
CA LEU A 228 8.91 14.40 -12.61
C LEU A 228 7.89 15.51 -12.27
N PRO A 229 8.24 16.82 -12.30
CA PRO A 229 7.28 17.87 -11.95
C PRO A 229 6.11 17.92 -12.94
N GLY A 230 6.38 17.77 -14.24
CA GLY A 230 5.33 17.74 -15.27
C GLY A 230 4.41 16.52 -15.13
N ILE A 231 4.94 15.36 -14.74
CA ILE A 231 4.14 14.16 -14.47
C ILE A 231 3.27 14.35 -13.22
N ALA A 232 3.84 14.86 -12.13
CA ALA A 232 3.12 15.07 -10.88
C ALA A 232 1.98 16.10 -11.03
N LEU A 233 2.23 17.22 -11.70
CA LEU A 233 1.23 18.26 -11.97
C LEU A 233 0.04 17.74 -12.79
N ARG A 234 0.30 16.87 -13.77
CA ARG A 234 -0.75 16.32 -14.65
C ARG A 234 -1.53 15.16 -14.01
N LEU A 235 -0.88 14.35 -13.17
CA LEU A 235 -1.49 13.14 -12.59
C LEU A 235 -2.14 13.37 -11.23
N ALA A 236 -1.66 14.31 -10.43
CA ALA A 236 -2.15 14.52 -9.06
C ALA A 236 -2.34 16.01 -8.68
N PRO A 237 -3.04 16.82 -9.50
CA PRO A 237 -3.28 18.22 -9.15
C PRO A 237 -4.07 18.38 -7.85
N ALA A 238 -4.98 17.45 -7.52
CA ALA A 238 -5.69 17.44 -6.25
C ALA A 238 -4.77 17.20 -5.03
N ALA A 239 -3.70 16.40 -5.18
CA ALA A 239 -2.75 16.19 -4.09
C ALA A 239 -1.93 17.46 -3.82
N LEU A 240 -1.58 18.20 -4.88
CA LEU A 240 -0.85 19.46 -4.77
C LEU A 240 -1.72 20.55 -4.11
N THR A 241 -2.98 20.68 -4.52
CA THR A 241 -3.87 21.66 -3.89
C THR A 241 -4.19 21.31 -2.44
N PHE A 242 -4.41 20.03 -2.14
CA PHE A 242 -4.51 19.55 -0.75
C PHE A 242 -3.25 19.86 0.05
N SER A 243 -2.06 19.67 -0.55
CA SER A 243 -0.80 19.88 0.16
C SER A 243 -0.56 21.32 0.60
N LEU A 244 -1.09 22.28 -0.15
CA LEU A 244 -1.00 23.70 0.18
C LEU A 244 -2.07 24.10 1.20
N LEU A 245 -3.30 23.62 1.03
CA LEU A 245 -4.45 24.09 1.80
C LEU A 245 -4.62 23.38 3.15
N ALA A 246 -4.32 22.08 3.24
CA ALA A 246 -4.57 21.32 4.47
C ALA A 246 -3.73 21.80 5.66
N PRO A 247 -2.40 22.05 5.55
CA PRO A 247 -1.63 22.56 6.68
C PRO A 247 -2.09 23.95 7.14
N LEU A 248 -2.49 24.82 6.20
CA LEU A 248 -3.04 26.14 6.51
C LEU A 248 -4.36 26.02 7.26
N ALA A 249 -5.30 25.22 6.76
CA ALA A 249 -6.59 25.00 7.39
C ALA A 249 -6.43 24.43 8.81
N VAL A 250 -5.56 23.44 9.00
CA VAL A 250 -5.28 22.88 10.33
C VAL A 250 -4.58 23.88 11.26
N SER A 251 -3.70 24.73 10.71
CA SER A 251 -3.05 25.77 11.51
C SER A 251 -4.06 26.78 12.07
N MET A 252 -5.09 27.11 11.28
CA MET A 252 -6.15 28.03 11.68
C MET A 252 -7.10 27.44 12.73
N SER A 253 -7.38 26.12 12.69
CA SER A 253 -8.32 25.48 13.62
C SER A 253 -7.66 24.91 14.89
N ALA A 254 -6.48 24.29 14.76
CA ALA A 254 -5.84 23.51 15.82
C ALA A 254 -4.45 24.03 16.20
N GLY A 255 -4.02 25.17 15.63
CA GLY A 255 -2.77 25.84 15.93
C GLY A 255 -1.56 25.36 15.11
N LEU A 256 -0.46 26.12 15.21
CA LEU A 256 0.75 25.95 14.38
C LEU A 256 1.41 24.57 14.52
N ARG A 257 1.36 23.95 15.70
CA ARG A 257 1.93 22.60 15.92
C ARG A 257 1.19 21.53 15.10
N ALA A 258 -0.13 21.52 15.16
CA ALA A 258 -0.96 20.60 14.38
C ALA A 258 -0.81 20.86 12.87
N GLY A 259 -0.69 22.12 12.47
CA GLY A 259 -0.38 22.52 11.11
C GLY A 259 0.97 21.99 10.62
N GLY A 260 2.01 22.10 11.44
CA GLY A 260 3.35 21.57 11.15
C GLY A 260 3.37 20.05 10.98
N VAL A 261 2.69 19.31 11.85
CA VAL A 261 2.55 17.85 11.73
C VAL A 261 1.79 17.47 10.45
N THR A 262 0.73 18.22 10.12
CA THR A 262 -0.02 18.02 8.87
C THR A 262 0.86 18.29 7.65
N ALA A 263 1.66 19.36 7.66
CA ALA A 263 2.63 19.65 6.60
C ALA A 263 3.65 18.51 6.44
N ALA A 264 4.18 17.98 7.54
CA ALA A 264 5.12 16.85 7.51
C ALA A 264 4.47 15.58 6.92
N ALA A 265 3.25 15.24 7.32
CA ALA A 265 2.50 14.10 6.79
C ALA A 265 2.24 14.24 5.29
N VAL A 266 1.84 15.42 4.84
CA VAL A 266 1.64 15.75 3.43
C VAL A 266 2.94 15.65 2.64
N ALA A 267 4.04 16.22 3.16
CA ALA A 267 5.35 16.17 2.52
C ALA A 267 5.85 14.73 2.37
N ALA A 268 5.65 13.88 3.39
CA ALA A 268 5.97 12.47 3.32
C ALA A 268 5.18 11.74 2.21
N MET A 269 3.90 12.07 2.02
CA MET A 269 3.08 11.47 0.95
C MET A 269 3.44 11.99 -0.44
N LEU A 270 3.83 13.25 -0.58
CA LEU A 270 4.36 13.79 -1.84
C LEU A 270 5.70 13.13 -2.20
N LEU A 271 6.59 12.93 -1.22
CA LEU A 271 7.82 12.19 -1.40
C LEU A 271 7.53 10.74 -1.84
N PHE A 272 6.57 10.08 -1.20
CA PHE A 272 6.15 8.73 -1.57
C PHE A 272 5.62 8.67 -3.01
N MET A 273 4.78 9.64 -3.40
CA MET A 273 4.31 9.80 -4.77
C MET A 273 5.47 9.98 -5.74
N ALA A 274 6.45 10.83 -5.40
CA ALA A 274 7.61 11.10 -6.24
C ALA A 274 8.50 9.86 -6.42
N LEU A 275 8.76 9.12 -5.33
CA LEU A 275 9.46 7.82 -5.37
C LEU A 275 8.73 6.84 -6.27
N ARG A 276 7.40 6.77 -6.17
CA ARG A 276 6.56 5.89 -6.98
C ARG A 276 6.58 6.26 -8.45
N ILE A 277 6.52 7.55 -8.78
CA ILE A 277 6.68 8.02 -10.17
C ILE A 277 8.04 7.59 -10.70
N GLN A 278 9.14 7.82 -9.97
CA GLN A 278 10.47 7.41 -10.42
C GLN A 278 10.62 5.89 -10.58
N ALA A 279 10.06 5.11 -9.65
CA ALA A 279 10.09 3.65 -9.73
C ALA A 279 9.29 3.14 -10.94
N CYS A 280 8.09 3.67 -11.19
CA CYS A 280 7.26 3.32 -12.34
C CYS A 280 7.88 3.72 -13.69
N ARG A 281 8.79 4.71 -13.73
CA ARG A 281 9.57 5.04 -14.93
C ARG A 281 10.61 3.97 -15.27
N LEU A 282 11.12 3.27 -14.26
CA LEU A 282 12.24 2.34 -14.39
C LEU A 282 11.83 0.87 -14.46
N LEU A 283 10.76 0.51 -13.79
CA LEU A 283 10.38 -0.86 -13.47
C LEU A 283 8.93 -1.15 -13.86
N GLY A 284 8.60 -2.43 -14.04
CA GLY A 284 7.20 -2.86 -14.15
C GLY A 284 6.43 -2.56 -12.86
N ARG A 285 5.10 -2.40 -12.95
CA ARG A 285 4.24 -1.99 -11.82
C ARG A 285 4.53 -2.75 -10.51
N ARG A 286 4.64 -4.08 -10.58
CA ARG A 286 4.91 -4.93 -9.40
C ARG A 286 6.27 -4.66 -8.76
N GLN A 287 7.30 -4.55 -9.59
CA GLN A 287 8.66 -4.25 -9.13
C GLN A 287 8.77 -2.84 -8.56
N ALA A 288 8.08 -1.87 -9.17
CA ALA A 288 8.00 -0.51 -8.64
C ALA A 288 7.33 -0.48 -7.26
N ASP A 289 6.22 -1.19 -7.07
CA ASP A 289 5.53 -1.27 -5.79
C ASP A 289 6.41 -1.90 -4.70
N VAL A 290 7.18 -2.95 -5.02
CA VAL A 290 8.14 -3.59 -4.09
C VAL A 290 9.29 -2.63 -3.72
N VAL A 291 9.91 -1.98 -4.70
CA VAL A 291 11.01 -1.03 -4.44
C VAL A 291 10.54 0.14 -3.59
N VAL A 292 9.34 0.65 -3.84
CA VAL A 292 8.75 1.76 -3.09
C VAL A 292 8.38 1.35 -1.67
N THR A 293 7.87 0.13 -1.44
CA THR A 293 7.59 -0.37 -0.08
C THR A 293 8.87 -0.62 0.70
N VAL A 294 9.90 -1.20 0.08
CA VAL A 294 11.22 -1.36 0.70
C VAL A 294 11.83 0.00 1.04
N ALA A 295 11.80 0.96 0.12
CA ALA A 295 12.27 2.32 0.37
C ALA A 295 11.53 2.98 1.53
N LEU A 296 10.21 2.83 1.59
CA LEU A 296 9.40 3.36 2.68
C LEU A 296 9.78 2.72 4.03
N ALA A 297 10.00 1.40 4.08
CA ALA A 297 10.43 0.71 5.28
C ALA A 297 11.81 1.21 5.77
N ILE A 298 12.75 1.44 4.84
CA ILE A 298 14.08 2.00 5.15
C ILE A 298 13.95 3.43 5.69
N ILE A 299 13.14 4.28 5.05
CA ILE A 299 12.90 5.67 5.48
C ILE A 299 12.22 5.68 6.86
N ALA A 300 11.22 4.83 7.08
CA ALA A 300 10.54 4.70 8.36
C ALA A 300 11.52 4.24 9.46
N SER A 301 12.38 3.27 9.16
CA SER A 301 13.42 2.82 10.11
C SER A 301 14.40 3.94 10.46
N ALA A 302 14.83 4.71 9.46
CA ALA A 302 15.72 5.86 9.68
C ALA A 302 15.05 6.97 10.50
N ALA A 303 13.73 7.18 10.31
CA ALA A 303 12.97 8.21 11.04
C ALA A 303 12.94 7.96 12.54
N MET A 304 13.08 6.70 12.93
CA MET A 304 13.06 6.25 14.32
C MET A 304 14.41 6.45 15.02
N ILE A 305 15.50 6.50 14.24
CA ILE A 305 16.82 6.92 14.75
C ILE A 305 16.81 8.44 14.90
N SER A 306 16.43 9.14 13.83
CA SER A 306 16.34 10.60 13.81
C SER A 306 15.56 11.07 12.58
N PRO A 307 14.74 12.13 12.71
CA PRO A 307 14.08 12.74 11.55
C PRO A 307 15.09 13.24 10.50
N VAL A 308 16.28 13.66 10.92
CA VAL A 308 17.36 14.09 10.02
C VAL A 308 17.91 12.90 9.23
N ALA A 309 18.09 11.74 9.88
CA ALA A 309 18.55 10.52 9.21
C ALA A 309 17.53 10.06 8.15
N ALA A 310 16.23 10.09 8.46
CA ALA A 310 15.18 9.81 7.48
C ALA A 310 15.24 10.74 6.27
N ALA A 311 15.42 12.05 6.49
CA ALA A 311 15.52 13.02 5.40
C ALA A 311 16.72 12.71 4.48
N LEU A 312 17.90 12.44 5.05
CA LEU A 312 19.10 12.09 4.28
C LEU A 312 18.93 10.80 3.48
N VAL A 313 18.37 9.76 4.10
CA VAL A 313 18.09 8.47 3.47
C VAL A 313 17.08 8.62 2.33
N ALA A 314 15.99 9.37 2.56
CA ALA A 314 14.99 9.67 1.54
C ALA A 314 15.61 10.40 0.34
N ILE A 315 16.42 11.45 0.59
CA ILE A 315 17.14 12.20 -0.44
C ILE A 315 18.08 11.27 -1.22
N GLY A 316 18.83 10.40 -0.53
CA GLY A 316 19.74 9.45 -1.16
C GLY A 316 19.04 8.44 -2.08
N ILE A 317 17.94 7.84 -1.61
CA ILE A 317 17.12 6.92 -2.40
C ILE A 317 16.54 7.65 -3.62
N PHE A 318 15.96 8.83 -3.41
CA PHE A 318 15.39 9.65 -4.46
C PHE A 318 16.44 10.06 -5.51
N TRP A 319 17.60 10.50 -5.06
CA TRP A 319 18.74 10.85 -5.92
C TRP A 319 19.19 9.67 -6.77
N ARG A 320 19.36 8.49 -6.17
CA ARG A 320 19.77 7.27 -6.88
C ARG A 320 18.73 6.84 -7.92
N LEU A 321 17.45 6.86 -7.57
CA LEU A 321 16.36 6.56 -8.51
C LEU A 321 16.30 7.59 -9.64
N SER A 322 16.45 8.88 -9.34
CA SER A 322 16.42 9.94 -10.36
C SER A 322 17.59 9.86 -11.34
N ARG A 323 18.81 9.53 -10.87
CA ARG A 323 19.97 9.31 -11.75
C ARG A 323 19.76 8.12 -12.68
N ARG A 324 19.29 6.99 -12.14
CA ARG A 324 18.97 5.80 -12.95
C ARG A 324 17.86 6.08 -13.97
N ALA A 325 16.82 6.83 -13.57
CA ALA A 325 15.72 7.19 -14.45
C ALA A 325 16.15 8.10 -15.61
N ARG A 326 17.10 9.03 -15.38
CA ARG A 326 17.67 9.86 -16.46
C ARG A 326 18.52 9.05 -17.42
N ALA A 327 19.30 8.09 -16.93
CA ALA A 327 20.14 7.24 -17.78
C ALA A 327 19.32 6.35 -18.73
N ARG A 328 18.09 5.98 -18.36
CA ARG A 328 17.19 5.15 -19.21
C ARG A 328 16.24 5.93 -20.12
N LEU A 329 16.18 7.26 -20.04
CA LEU A 329 15.38 8.07 -20.98
C LEU A 329 15.82 7.91 -22.44
N TRP A 330 17.05 7.43 -22.66
CA TRP A 330 17.67 7.28 -23.98
C TRP A 330 17.69 5.84 -24.51
N VAL A 331 17.21 4.86 -23.74
CA VAL A 331 17.12 3.46 -24.17
C VAL A 331 15.67 3.16 -24.52
N VAL A 332 15.22 3.77 -25.62
CA VAL A 332 14.10 3.26 -26.41
C VAL A 332 14.72 2.68 -27.67
N ALA A 333 15.15 1.43 -27.56
CA ALA A 333 15.42 0.49 -28.64
C ALA A 333 14.86 -0.86 -28.19
#